data_AF-A0A7V2AW93-F1
#
_entry.id   AF-A0A7V2AW93-F1
#
_cell.length_a   1.000
_cell.length_b   1.000
_cell.length_c   1.000
_cell.angle_alpha   90.00
_cell.angle_beta   90.00
_cell.angle_gamma   90.00
#
_symmetry.space_group_name_H-M   'P 1'
#
loop_
_entity.id
_entity.type
_entity.pdbx_description
1 polymer ?
#
loop_
_entity_poly.entity_id
_entity_poly.type
_entity_poly.pdbx_seq_one_letter_code
_entity_poly.pdbx_strand_id
1 'polypeptide(L)'
;MEQSSPRDEGLRSFPRSFWLANVMELFERGAYYGLNALLARYLTDKVGGGLGFEEDNVGLLQSVVYAATYIFPILGGALADRYGYRKMLLVAF
;
A
#
# COMPACT_ATOMS: atom_id res chain seq x y z
N MET A 1 27.60 26.39 33.17
CA MET A 1 26.20 25.95 33.36
C MET A 1 25.63 25.73 31.98
N GLU A 2 25.80 24.53 31.42
CA GLU A 2 25.21 24.19 30.13
C GLU A 2 23.91 23.42 30.43
N GLN A 3 22.79 24.12 30.36
CA GLN A 3 21.47 23.49 30.51
C GLN A 3 21.18 22.75 29.19
N SER A 4 21.37 21.43 29.20
CA SER A 4 20.89 20.56 28.13
C SER A 4 19.36 20.59 28.12
N SER A 5 18.79 21.19 27.06
CA SER A 5 17.36 21.17 26.75
C SER A 5 16.79 19.75 26.87
N PRO A 6 15.57 19.55 27.42
CA PRO A 6 14.97 18.24 27.46
C PRO A 6 14.75 17.80 26.00
N ARG A 7 15.51 16.79 25.55
CA ARG A 7 15.17 16.10 24.32
C ARG A 7 13.76 15.57 24.52
N ASP A 8 12.85 15.89 23.59
CA ASP A 8 11.55 15.22 23.56
C ASP A 8 11.83 13.72 23.39
N GLU A 9 11.85 12.99 24.50
CA GLU A 9 12.06 11.55 24.51
C GLU A 9 10.68 10.89 24.50
N GLY A 10 10.13 10.69 23.29
CA GLY A 10 8.84 10.02 23.11
C GLY A 10 8.27 10.17 21.70
N LEU A 11 7.07 9.62 21.49
CA LEU A 11 6.36 9.60 20.20
C LEU A 11 6.17 10.99 19.55
N ARG A 12 6.25 12.08 20.32
CA ARG A 12 6.12 13.46 19.82
C ARG A 12 7.41 14.04 19.22
N SER A 13 8.54 13.35 19.36
CA SER A 13 9.83 13.78 18.80
C SER A 13 9.93 13.57 17.30
N PHE A 14 9.05 12.73 16.73
CA PHE A 14 9.06 12.45 15.31
C PHE A 14 8.51 13.62 14.48
N PRO A 15 9.10 13.92 13.32
CA PRO A 15 8.65 14.99 12.44
C PRO A 15 7.24 14.69 11.90
N ARG A 16 6.49 15.74 11.55
CA ARG A 16 5.11 15.59 11.03
C ARG A 16 5.01 14.70 9.79
N SER A 17 6.05 14.71 8.95
CA SER A 17 6.14 13.83 7.78
C SER A 17 6.18 12.35 8.14
N PHE A 18 6.79 11.99 9.27
CA PHE A 18 6.80 10.60 9.76
C PHE A 18 5.38 10.14 10.07
N TRP A 19 4.63 10.92 10.84
CA TRP A 19 3.25 10.59 11.19
C TRP A 19 2.35 10.52 9.95
N LEU A 20 2.49 11.47 9.02
CA LEU A 20 1.74 11.46 7.77
C LEU A 20 2.03 10.21 6.93
N ALA A 21 3.31 9.86 6.74
CA ALA A 21 3.71 8.68 5.97
C ALA A 21 3.19 7.38 6.60
N ASN A 22 3.29 7.23 7.93
CA ASN A 22 2.79 6.04 8.63
C ASN A 22 1.27 5.90 8.53
N VAL A 23 0.53 7.01 8.62
CA VAL A 23 -0.93 6.97 8.45
C VAL A 23 -1.28 6.58 7.02
N MET A 24 -0.64 7.19 6.01
CA MET A 24 -0.88 6.81 4.61
C MET A 24 -0.57 5.33 4.35
N GLU A 25 0.56 4.83 4.83
CA GLU A 25 0.95 3.41 4.74
C GLU A 25 -0.10 2.50 5.41
N LEU A 26 -0.61 2.88 6.57
CA LEU A 26 -1.62 2.09 7.28
C LEU A 26 -2.92 1.98 6.49
N PHE A 27 -3.37 3.08 5.88
CA PHE A 27 -4.57 3.08 5.04
C PHE A 27 -4.37 2.29 3.73
N GLU A 28 -3.21 2.43 3.09
CA GLU A 28 -2.85 1.66 1.89
C GLU A 28 -2.88 0.16 2.20
N ARG A 29 -2.20 -0.28 3.26
CA ARG A 29 -2.21 -1.69 3.69
C ARG A 29 -3.59 -2.16 4.11
N GLY A 30 -4.35 -1.31 4.81
CA GLY A 30 -5.72 -1.62 5.21
C GLY A 30 -6.61 -1.89 4.00
N ALA A 31 -6.51 -1.06 2.96
CA ALA A 31 -7.22 -1.25 1.70
C ALA A 31 -6.72 -2.50 0.95
N TYR A 32 -5.40 -2.71 0.88
CA TYR A 32 -4.80 -3.86 0.21
C TYR A 32 -5.23 -5.20 0.82
N TYR A 33 -5.13 -5.34 2.14
CA TYR A 33 -5.56 -6.57 2.82
C TYR A 33 -7.08 -6.70 2.86
N GLY A 34 -7.82 -5.60 3.01
CA GLY A 34 -9.28 -5.60 2.96
C GLY A 34 -9.80 -6.07 1.60
N LEU A 35 -9.20 -5.59 0.51
CA LEU A 35 -9.50 -6.06 -0.83
C LEU A 35 -9.14 -7.54 -0.98
N ASN A 36 -7.90 -7.95 -0.67
CA ASN A 36 -7.47 -9.33 -0.86
C ASN A 36 -8.32 -10.35 -0.07
N ALA A 37 -8.75 -10.00 1.14
CA ALA A 37 -9.59 -10.86 1.97
C ALA A 37 -10.97 -11.14 1.34
N LEU A 38 -11.52 -10.19 0.59
CA LEU A 38 -12.86 -10.27 0.01
C LEU A 38 -12.85 -10.59 -1.49
N LEU A 39 -11.79 -10.24 -2.20
CA LEU A 39 -11.69 -10.32 -3.66
C LEU A 39 -11.82 -11.77 -4.15
N ALA A 40 -11.14 -12.71 -3.49
CA ALA A 40 -11.24 -14.13 -3.83
C ALA A 40 -12.69 -14.62 -3.76
N ARG A 41 -13.40 -14.27 -2.67
CA ARG A 41 -14.79 -14.64 -2.44
C ARG A 41 -15.75 -13.95 -3.40
N TYR A 42 -15.52 -12.67 -3.71
CA TYR A 42 -16.33 -11.92 -4.67
C TYR A 42 -16.22 -12.49 -6.09
N LEU A 43 -15.03 -12.93 -6.49
CA LEU A 43 -14.80 -13.49 -7.83
C LEU A 43 -15.44 -14.87 -8.01
N THR A 44 -15.49 -15.68 -6.95
CA THR A 44 -16.01 -17.06 -6.98
C THR A 44 -17.50 -17.18 -6.67
N ASP A 45 -18.09 -16.21 -5.96
CA ASP A 45 -19.51 -16.27 -5.64
C ASP A 45 -20.40 -16.19 -6.90
N LYS A 46 -21.40 -17.07 -6.98
CA LYS A 46 -22.29 -17.27 -8.13
C LYS A 46 -23.71 -16.77 -7.90
N VAL A 47 -24.09 -16.49 -6.65
CA VAL A 47 -25.50 -16.26 -6.26
C VAL A 47 -25.73 -14.86 -5.70
N GLY A 48 -24.70 -14.21 -5.13
CA GLY A 48 -24.81 -12.92 -4.44
C GLY A 48 -24.30 -11.68 -5.20
N GLY A 49 -24.19 -11.71 -6.53
CA GLY A 49 -23.63 -10.59 -7.31
C GLY A 49 -22.11 -10.64 -7.52
N GLY A 50 -21.50 -11.80 -7.24
CA GLY A 50 -20.13 -12.13 -7.64
C GLY A 50 -20.02 -12.46 -9.13
N LEU A 51 -18.79 -12.50 -9.62
CA LEU A 51 -18.48 -12.74 -11.04
C LEU A 51 -18.62 -14.21 -11.46
N GLY A 52 -18.74 -15.13 -10.49
CA GLY A 52 -18.98 -16.55 -10.73
C GLY A 52 -17.85 -17.29 -11.45
N PHE A 53 -16.62 -16.76 -11.39
CA PHE A 53 -15.45 -17.39 -11.98
C PHE A 53 -15.11 -18.73 -11.33
N GLU A 54 -14.47 -19.59 -12.11
CA GLU A 54 -13.90 -20.85 -11.64
C GLU A 54 -12.67 -20.58 -10.75
N GLU A 55 -12.49 -21.38 -9.69
CA GLU A 55 -11.44 -21.16 -8.68
C GLU A 55 -10.04 -21.08 -9.29
N ASP A 56 -9.77 -21.92 -10.30
CA ASP A 56 -8.50 -21.94 -11.04
C ASP A 56 -8.20 -20.60 -11.73
N ASN A 57 -9.21 -19.99 -12.36
CA ASN A 57 -9.06 -18.70 -13.05
C ASN A 57 -8.83 -17.55 -12.05
N VAL A 58 -9.46 -17.63 -10.87
CA VAL A 58 -9.24 -16.65 -9.79
C VAL A 58 -7.83 -16.77 -9.22
N GLY A 59 -7.33 -17.99 -9.03
CA GLY A 59 -5.94 -18.24 -8.62
C GLY A 59 -4.94 -17.68 -9.63
N LEU A 60 -5.17 -17.92 -10.92
CA LEU A 60 -4.33 -17.38 -12.00
C LEU A 60 -4.34 -15.84 -11.99
N LEU A 61 -5.52 -15.22 -11.92
CA LEU A 61 -5.65 -13.77 -11.87
C LEU A 61 -4.92 -13.17 -10.66
N GLN A 62 -5.11 -13.72 -9.46
CA GLN A 62 -4.42 -13.25 -8.25
C GLN A 62 -2.91 -13.38 -8.36
N SER A 63 -2.41 -14.49 -8.90
CA SER A 63 -0.97 -14.70 -9.07
C SER A 63 -0.34 -13.66 -10.02
N VAL A 64 -1.03 -13.33 -11.11
CA VAL A 64 -0.58 -12.29 -12.05
C VAL A 64 -0.61 -10.91 -11.39
N VAL A 65 -1.67 -10.60 -10.64
CA VAL A 65 -1.77 -9.35 -9.89
C VAL A 65 -0.63 -9.22 -8.89
N TYR A 66 -0.37 -10.25 -8.07
CA TYR A 66 0.75 -10.23 -7.12
C TYR A 66 2.11 -10.11 -7.79
N ALA A 67 2.34 -10.82 -8.90
CA ALA A 67 3.57 -10.68 -9.68
C ALA A 67 3.74 -9.24 -10.18
N ALA A 68 2.67 -8.61 -10.68
CA ALA A 68 2.69 -7.21 -11.06
C ALA A 68 3.02 -6.30 -9.86
N THR A 69 2.45 -6.53 -8.68
CA THR A 69 2.75 -5.73 -7.47
C THR A 69 4.22 -5.77 -7.08
N TYR A 70 4.97 -6.82 -7.41
CA TYR A 70 6.41 -6.90 -7.18
C TYR A 70 7.26 -6.25 -8.30
N ILE A 71 6.76 -6.24 -9.54
CA ILE A 71 7.49 -5.69 -10.70
C ILE A 71 7.28 -4.18 -10.82
N PHE A 72 6.05 -3.70 -10.60
CA PHE A 72 5.69 -2.29 -10.75
C PHE A 72 6.51 -1.33 -9.88
N PRO A 73 6.88 -1.65 -8.61
CA PRO A 73 7.73 -0.79 -7.80
C PRO A 73 9.11 -0.51 -8.41
N ILE A 74 9.66 -1.45 -9.18
CA ILE A 74 10.94 -1.26 -9.88
C ILE A 74 10.79 -0.16 -10.94
N LEU A 75 9.71 -0.22 -11.72
CA LEU A 75 9.39 0.80 -12.72
C LEU A 75 9.04 2.14 -12.07
N GLY A 76 8.25 2.10 -10.99
CA GLY A 76 7.86 3.28 -10.21
C GLY A 76 9.05 3.99 -9.59
N GLY A 77 10.04 3.24 -9.08
CA GLY A 77 11.29 3.80 -8.56
C GLY A 77 12.10 4.52 -9.63
N ALA A 78 12.30 3.87 -10.78
CA ALA A 78 12.98 4.49 -11.92
C ALA A 78 12.25 5.76 -12.42
N LEU A 79 10.91 5.78 -12.34
CA LEU A 79 10.10 6.94 -12.68
C LEU A 79 10.21 8.05 -11.61
N ALA A 80 10.26 7.69 -10.33
CA ALA A 80 10.45 8.62 -9.22
C ALA A 80 11.80 9.34 -9.30
N ASP A 81 12.86 8.66 -9.74
CA ASP A 81 14.18 9.25 -9.94
C ASP A 81 14.17 10.34 -11.02
N ARG A 82 13.31 10.19 -12.05
CA ARG A 82 13.23 11.14 -13.16
C ARG A 82 12.26 12.30 -12.93
N TYR A 83 11.11 12.04 -12.30
CA TYR A 83 10.03 13.03 -12.16
C TYR A 83 9.93 13.62 -10.75
N GLY A 84 10.68 13.09 -9.80
CA GLY A 84 10.76 13.54 -8.42
C GLY A 84 9.85 12.76 -7.48
N TYR A 85 10.42 12.40 -6.33
CA TYR A 85 9.81 11.57 -5.29
C TYR A 85 8.44 12.08 -4.83
N ARG A 86 8.31 13.37 -4.52
CA ARG A 86 7.06 13.94 -3.98
C ARG A 86 5.87 13.84 -4.95
N LYS A 87 6.10 14.00 -6.25
CA LYS A 87 5.04 13.93 -7.26
C LYS A 87 4.61 12.49 -7.50
N MET A 88 5.57 11.58 -7.59
CA MET A 88 5.27 10.16 -7.78
C MET A 88 4.58 9.54 -6.56
N LEU A 89 4.96 9.96 -5.35
CA LEU A 89 4.27 9.55 -4.13
C LEU A 89 2.80 9.98 -4.15
N LEU A 90 2.48 11.18 -4.62
CA LEU A 90 1.08 11.65 -4.71
C LEU A 90 0.25 10.96 -5.81
N VAL A 91 0.89 10.31 -6.79
CA VAL A 91 0.18 9.56 -7.84
C VAL A 91 -0.05 8.10 -7.42
N ALA A 92 0.83 7.55 -6.59
CA ALA A 92 0.77 6.16 -6.16
C ALA A 92 -0.23 5.89 -5.04
N PHE A 93 -0.47 6.88 -4.17
CA PHE A 93 -1.49 6.85 -3.10
C PHE A 93 -2.78 7.50 -3.57
#